data_AF-A0A8I2Z1T1-F1
#
_entry.id   AF-A0A8I2Z1T1-F1
#
_cell.length_a   1.000
_cell.length_b   1.000
_cell.length_c   1.000
_cell.angle_alpha   90.00
_cell.angle_beta   90.00
_cell.angle_gamma   90.00
#
_symmetry.space_group_name_H-M   'P 1'
#
loop_
_entity.id
_entity.type
_entity.pdbx_description
1 polymer ?
#
loop_
_entity_poly.entity_id
_entity_poly.type
_entity_poly.pdbx_seq_one_letter_code
_entity_poly.pdbx_strand_id
1 'polypeptide(L)'
;MYRDQPFPGFVDIGCGNGLLVHILLLEGYTGWGFDARERKSWATYGKPTTAMADADADAPPADVLKRLVLLPDLAAPTDDDGDDGIVAEEDRALLHDGTFPKGTFIISNHADELTPWTPILATLSASPFIAIPCCSHDLGGAKYRAAPPRDKTKSASAFSSLVDWVSRIAEDCGWQVETEMLRIPSTRNTALLGRTRTTPAAEINARQIVDKYGGTAGYYKNAINLTRSKARGH
;
A
#
# COMPACT_ATOMS: atom_id res chain seq x y z
N MET A 1 8.96 9.09 16.45
CA MET A 1 9.70 8.25 15.48
C MET A 1 10.92 8.98 14.90
N TYR A 2 10.83 10.25 14.50
CA TYR A 2 11.90 10.94 13.76
C TYR A 2 12.45 12.21 14.44
N ARG A 3 12.35 12.34 15.77
CA ARG A 3 12.73 13.58 16.46
C ARG A 3 14.23 13.91 16.32
N ASP A 4 15.05 12.87 16.28
CA ASP A 4 16.52 12.95 16.31
C ASP A 4 17.18 12.26 15.10
N GLN A 5 16.40 11.92 14.07
CA GLN A 5 16.89 11.26 12.86
C GLN A 5 16.17 11.80 11.61
N PRO A 6 16.85 11.89 10.46
CA PRO A 6 16.22 12.36 9.22
C PRO A 6 15.05 11.45 8.84
N PHE A 7 14.00 12.05 8.29
CA PHE A 7 12.88 11.30 7.77
C PHE A 7 13.33 10.46 6.56
N PRO A 8 13.15 9.13 6.57
CA PRO A 8 13.66 8.22 5.53
C PRO A 8 12.89 8.30 4.21
N GLY A 9 11.87 9.15 4.14
CA GLY A 9 10.98 9.31 3.01
C GLY A 9 9.71 8.45 3.12
N PHE A 10 8.80 8.66 2.17
CA PHE A 10 7.52 7.97 2.11
C PHE A 10 7.26 7.30 0.76
N VAL A 11 6.35 6.33 0.75
CA VAL A 11 5.70 5.82 -0.45
C VAL A 11 4.18 5.81 -0.24
N ASP A 12 3.42 6.36 -1.18
CA ASP A 12 1.95 6.27 -1.19
C ASP A 12 1.51 5.17 -2.18
N ILE A 13 1.08 4.03 -1.65
CA ILE A 13 0.63 2.88 -2.46
C ILE A 13 -0.85 3.06 -2.81
N GLY A 14 -1.19 2.96 -4.09
CA GLY A 14 -2.53 3.32 -4.55
C GLY A 14 -2.80 4.82 -4.40
N CYS A 15 -1.83 5.66 -4.79
CA CYS A 15 -1.86 7.12 -4.57
C CYS A 15 -2.98 7.85 -5.33
N GLY A 16 -3.74 7.15 -6.20
CA GLY A 16 -4.91 7.66 -6.87
C GLY A 16 -4.62 8.93 -7.67
N ASN A 17 -5.17 10.05 -7.25
CA ASN A 17 -4.98 11.32 -7.95
C ASN A 17 -3.60 11.96 -7.76
N GLY A 18 -2.77 11.48 -6.81
CA GLY A 18 -1.42 11.99 -6.54
C GLY A 18 -1.35 13.28 -5.70
N LEU A 19 -2.48 13.81 -5.22
CA LEU A 19 -2.52 15.08 -4.47
C LEU A 19 -1.75 14.99 -3.14
N LEU A 20 -1.88 13.88 -2.40
CA LEU A 20 -1.19 13.71 -1.12
C LEU A 20 0.33 13.71 -1.31
N VAL A 21 0.82 12.94 -2.28
CA VAL A 21 2.24 12.91 -2.66
C VAL A 21 2.73 14.33 -2.96
N HIS A 22 2.00 15.06 -3.80
CA HIS A 22 2.35 16.43 -4.16
C HIS A 22 2.41 17.39 -2.96
N ILE A 23 1.44 17.33 -2.06
CA ILE A 23 1.44 18.13 -0.83
C ILE A 23 2.64 17.79 0.04
N LEU A 24 2.93 16.51 0.28
CA LEU A 24 4.07 16.10 1.10
C LEU A 24 5.41 16.57 0.50
N LEU A 25 5.54 16.54 -0.83
CA LEU A 25 6.70 17.08 -1.53
C LEU A 25 6.82 18.61 -1.38
N LEU A 26 5.70 19.34 -1.41
CA LEU A 26 5.67 20.78 -1.15
C LEU A 26 6.06 21.13 0.29
N GLU A 27 5.68 20.28 1.24
CA GLU A 27 6.06 20.41 2.66
C GLU A 27 7.53 19.98 2.93
N GLY A 28 8.28 19.61 1.88
CA GLY A 28 9.71 19.28 1.97
C GLY A 28 10.03 17.83 2.34
N TYR A 29 9.04 16.93 2.33
CA TYR A 29 9.28 15.50 2.54
C TYR A 29 9.70 14.83 1.23
N THR A 30 10.74 14.01 1.26
CA THR A 30 11.13 13.17 0.13
C THR A 30 10.22 11.94 0.03
N GLY A 31 9.78 11.59 -1.17
CA GLY A 31 8.96 10.39 -1.38
C GLY A 31 8.37 10.33 -2.77
N TRP A 32 7.51 9.35 -2.97
CA TRP A 32 6.85 9.12 -4.25
C TRP A 32 5.53 8.35 -4.03
N GLY A 33 4.74 8.18 -5.07
CA GLY A 33 3.57 7.33 -5.04
C GLY A 33 3.40 6.56 -6.33
N PHE A 34 2.62 5.48 -6.26
CA PHE A 34 2.22 4.75 -7.44
C PHE A 34 0.78 4.29 -7.39
N ASP A 35 0.20 4.13 -8.56
CA ASP A 35 -1.13 3.60 -8.77
C ASP A 35 -1.13 2.72 -10.02
N ALA A 36 -1.99 1.70 -10.04
CA ALA A 36 -2.15 0.83 -11.21
C ALA A 36 -2.58 1.61 -12.47
N ARG A 37 -3.15 2.81 -12.29
CA ARG A 37 -3.62 3.68 -13.37
C ARG A 37 -3.24 5.13 -13.14
N GLU A 38 -2.56 5.69 -14.13
CA GLU A 38 -2.35 7.13 -14.23
C GLU A 38 -3.68 7.90 -14.25
N ARG A 39 -3.70 9.07 -13.61
CA ARG A 39 -4.87 9.98 -13.57
C ARG A 39 -4.51 11.30 -14.25
N LYS A 40 -5.50 11.97 -14.85
CA LYS A 40 -5.34 13.30 -15.48
C LYS A 40 -4.71 14.33 -14.54
N SER A 41 -4.96 14.22 -13.24
CA SER A 41 -4.40 15.11 -12.21
C SER A 41 -2.87 15.02 -12.09
N TRP A 42 -2.24 13.94 -12.55
CA TRP A 42 -0.79 13.75 -12.48
C TRP A 42 -0.05 14.75 -13.37
N ALA A 43 -0.67 15.23 -14.46
CA ALA A 43 -0.12 16.33 -15.26
C ALA A 43 0.07 17.64 -14.45
N THR A 44 -0.67 17.79 -13.35
CA THR A 44 -0.52 18.91 -12.41
C THR A 44 0.36 18.52 -11.24
N TYR A 45 0.07 17.39 -10.59
CA TYR A 45 0.67 17.01 -9.30
C TYR A 45 1.98 16.24 -9.40
N GLY A 46 2.28 15.63 -10.54
CA GLY A 46 3.53 14.91 -10.80
C GLY A 46 4.68 15.81 -11.25
N LYS A 47 4.45 17.12 -11.38
CA LYS A 47 5.51 18.07 -11.70
C LYS A 47 6.42 18.28 -10.50
N PRO A 48 7.75 18.39 -10.70
CA PRO A 48 8.67 18.75 -9.64
C PRO A 48 8.29 20.08 -8.99
N THR A 49 8.38 20.10 -7.67
CA THR A 49 8.16 21.30 -6.87
C THR A 49 9.47 22.07 -6.72
N THR A 50 9.40 23.37 -6.47
CA THR A 50 10.57 24.24 -6.30
C THR A 50 11.51 23.77 -5.17
N ALA A 51 10.98 23.08 -4.15
CA ALA A 51 11.78 22.46 -3.09
C ALA A 51 12.71 21.32 -3.58
N MET A 52 12.42 20.72 -4.75
CA MET A 52 13.26 19.68 -5.38
C MET A 52 14.30 20.26 -6.34
N ALA A 53 14.19 21.54 -6.72
CA ALA A 53 15.12 22.18 -7.65
C ALA A 53 16.44 22.63 -6.99
N ASP A 54 16.45 22.77 -5.65
CA ASP A 54 17.63 23.16 -4.88
C ASP A 54 18.53 21.96 -4.50
N ALA A 55 18.09 20.73 -4.78
CA ALA A 55 18.85 19.50 -4.59
C ALA A 55 19.38 19.00 -5.96
N ASP A 56 20.62 19.38 -6.29
CA ASP A 56 21.37 19.01 -7.51
C ASP A 56 20.72 19.42 -8.85
N ALA A 57 21.23 20.52 -9.43
CA ALA A 57 20.82 21.07 -10.72
C ALA A 57 21.09 20.17 -11.95
N ASP A 58 21.74 19.01 -11.78
CA ASP A 58 22.09 18.06 -12.85
C ASP A 58 21.23 16.78 -12.85
N ALA A 59 20.32 16.60 -11.88
CA ALA A 59 19.40 15.46 -11.86
C ALA A 59 18.04 15.84 -12.49
N PRO A 60 17.54 15.14 -13.52
CA PRO A 60 16.18 15.37 -14.00
C PRO A 60 15.19 15.13 -12.85
N PRO A 61 14.14 15.95 -12.73
CA PRO A 61 13.14 15.80 -11.69
C PRO A 61 12.55 14.39 -11.74
N ALA A 62 12.70 13.67 -10.63
CA ALA A 62 12.34 12.26 -10.53
C ALA A 62 10.85 12.05 -10.82
N ASP A 63 10.54 10.96 -11.52
CA ASP A 63 9.18 10.47 -11.74
C ASP A 63 8.54 10.10 -10.39
N VAL A 64 7.94 11.08 -9.70
CA VAL A 64 7.41 10.95 -8.33
C VAL A 64 6.03 10.29 -8.27
N LEU A 65 5.32 10.22 -9.40
CA LEU A 65 4.04 9.54 -9.53
C LEU A 65 4.15 8.50 -10.65
N LYS A 66 4.19 7.23 -10.28
CA LYS A 66 4.50 6.14 -11.20
C LYS A 66 3.29 5.27 -11.48
N ARG A 67 3.07 4.90 -12.73
CA ARG A 67 2.10 3.86 -13.07
C ARG A 67 2.73 2.50 -12.80
N LEU A 68 2.42 1.91 -11.65
CA LEU A 68 2.89 0.57 -11.27
C LEU A 68 1.75 -0.24 -10.66
N VAL A 69 1.75 -1.54 -10.92
CA VAL A 69 0.86 -2.52 -10.32
C VAL A 69 1.62 -3.26 -9.24
N LEU A 70 1.09 -3.28 -8.03
CA LEU A 70 1.67 -4.08 -6.95
C LEU A 70 1.48 -5.56 -7.26
N LEU A 71 2.58 -6.33 -7.26
CA LEU A 71 2.58 -7.78 -7.26
C LEU A 71 3.59 -8.26 -6.23
N PRO A 72 3.17 -8.54 -4.98
CA PRO A 72 4.09 -9.05 -3.97
C PRO A 72 4.64 -10.42 -4.36
N ASP A 73 5.88 -10.72 -3.99
CA ASP A 73 6.47 -12.06 -4.18
C ASP A 73 5.63 -13.17 -3.51
N LEU A 74 4.88 -12.82 -2.47
CA LEU A 74 3.93 -13.72 -1.80
C LEU A 74 2.72 -14.09 -2.66
N ALA A 75 2.44 -13.32 -3.72
CA ALA A 75 1.38 -13.53 -4.68
C ALA A 75 1.90 -13.90 -6.09
N ALA A 76 3.22 -13.89 -6.30
CA ALA A 76 3.83 -14.35 -7.54
C ALA A 76 3.69 -15.89 -7.68
N PRO A 77 3.58 -16.42 -8.91
CA PRO A 77 3.51 -17.85 -9.15
C PRO A 77 4.78 -18.54 -8.66
N THR A 78 4.61 -19.77 -8.20
CA THR A 78 5.74 -20.66 -7.89
C THR A 78 6.15 -21.42 -9.14
N ASP A 79 7.40 -21.90 -9.21
CA ASP A 79 7.92 -22.64 -10.37
C ASP A 79 7.08 -23.90 -10.73
N ASP A 80 6.22 -24.36 -9.82
CA ASP A 80 5.29 -25.49 -10.00
C ASP A 80 3.98 -25.14 -10.73
N ASP A 81 3.71 -23.85 -11.02
CA ASP A 81 2.43 -23.38 -11.58
C ASP A 81 2.34 -23.43 -13.12
N GLY A 82 3.34 -23.98 -13.82
CA GLY A 82 3.32 -24.18 -15.28
C GLY A 82 3.57 -22.90 -16.12
N ASP A 83 3.33 -23.00 -17.44
CA ASP A 83 3.66 -22.01 -18.50
C ASP A 83 3.04 -20.59 -18.31
N ASP A 84 2.20 -20.39 -17.30
CA ASP A 84 1.61 -19.09 -16.92
C ASP A 84 2.64 -18.11 -16.27
N GLY A 85 3.89 -18.53 -16.05
CA GLY A 85 4.95 -17.76 -15.41
C GLY A 85 5.75 -16.81 -16.31
N ILE A 86 5.61 -16.87 -17.64
CA ILE A 86 6.33 -15.96 -18.55
C ILE A 86 5.60 -14.62 -18.63
N VAL A 87 5.98 -13.71 -17.74
CA VAL A 87 5.56 -12.30 -17.80
C VAL A 87 6.35 -11.60 -18.91
N ALA A 88 5.65 -10.98 -19.87
CA ALA A 88 6.30 -10.18 -20.91
C ALA A 88 7.13 -9.06 -20.26
N GLU A 89 8.31 -8.74 -20.82
CA GLU A 89 9.20 -7.69 -20.28
C GLU A 89 8.48 -6.33 -20.09
N GLU A 90 7.55 -5.99 -21.00
CA GLU A 90 6.70 -4.81 -20.90
C GLU A 90 5.76 -4.82 -19.70
N ASP A 91 5.23 -5.99 -19.33
CA ASP A 91 4.41 -6.16 -18.13
C ASP A 91 5.30 -6.06 -16.88
N ARG A 92 6.47 -6.71 -16.90
CA ARG A 92 7.43 -6.70 -15.79
C ARG A 92 7.89 -5.29 -15.41
N ALA A 93 8.09 -4.41 -16.40
CA ALA A 93 8.45 -3.01 -16.17
C ALA A 93 7.37 -2.19 -15.43
N LEU A 94 6.13 -2.68 -15.40
CA LEU A 94 5.00 -2.05 -14.71
C LEU A 94 4.69 -2.70 -13.36
N LEU A 95 5.45 -3.70 -12.92
CA LEU A 95 5.24 -4.39 -11.65
C LEU A 95 6.13 -3.81 -10.54
N HIS A 96 5.62 -3.83 -9.32
CA HIS A 96 6.39 -3.52 -8.11
C HIS A 96 6.16 -4.61 -7.07
N ASP A 97 7.24 -5.15 -6.50
CA ASP A 97 7.22 -6.28 -5.54
C ASP A 97 6.68 -5.90 -4.15
N GLY A 98 6.60 -4.60 -3.86
CA GLY A 98 6.11 -4.09 -2.58
C GLY A 98 7.16 -4.10 -1.47
N THR A 99 8.43 -4.33 -1.82
CA THR A 99 9.56 -4.17 -0.93
C THR A 99 10.06 -2.74 -1.01
N PHE A 100 10.23 -2.10 0.14
CA PHE A 100 10.74 -0.73 0.25
C PHE A 100 11.97 -0.68 1.14
N PRO A 101 12.82 0.35 1.01
CA PRO A 101 13.92 0.57 1.94
C PRO A 101 13.44 0.59 3.39
N LYS A 102 14.29 0.09 4.28
CA LYS A 102 13.99 0.03 5.70
C LYS A 102 13.63 1.41 6.26
N GLY A 103 12.48 1.48 6.91
CA GLY A 103 12.00 2.68 7.58
C GLY A 103 11.20 3.63 6.68
N THR A 104 11.12 3.40 5.36
CA THR A 104 10.25 4.17 4.46
C THR A 104 8.83 4.19 5.01
N PHE A 105 8.22 5.37 5.17
CA PHE A 105 6.88 5.47 5.71
C PHE A 105 5.85 5.11 4.62
N ILE A 106 5.17 3.97 4.80
CA ILE A 106 4.19 3.48 3.82
C ILE A 106 2.83 4.11 4.11
N ILE A 107 2.29 4.78 3.11
CA ILE A 107 0.97 5.38 3.14
C ILE A 107 0.07 4.54 2.25
N SER A 108 -1.06 4.12 2.79
CA SER A 108 -2.16 3.46 2.07
C SER A 108 -3.43 4.26 2.34
N ASN A 109 -3.49 5.47 1.77
CA ASN A 109 -4.64 6.35 1.91
C ASN A 109 -5.76 5.90 0.97
N HIS A 110 -6.74 5.15 1.49
CA HIS A 110 -7.85 4.62 0.70
C HIS A 110 -7.40 3.76 -0.50
N ALA A 111 -6.38 2.92 -0.31
CA ALA A 111 -5.72 2.17 -1.38
C ALA A 111 -6.49 0.92 -1.87
N ASP A 112 -7.81 0.91 -1.77
CA ASP A 112 -8.70 -0.16 -2.24
C ASP A 112 -8.20 -1.59 -1.91
N GLU A 113 -7.89 -2.40 -2.93
CA GLU A 113 -7.41 -3.79 -2.85
C GLU A 113 -6.07 -3.94 -2.12
N LEU A 114 -5.30 -2.85 -1.96
CA LEU A 114 -4.00 -2.86 -1.28
C LEU A 114 -4.10 -2.68 0.23
N THR A 115 -5.28 -2.32 0.74
CA THR A 115 -5.53 -2.10 2.18
C THR A 115 -5.05 -3.29 3.04
N PRO A 116 -5.46 -4.56 2.78
CA PRO A 116 -5.00 -5.69 3.59
C PRO A 116 -3.51 -6.04 3.40
N TRP A 117 -2.92 -5.67 2.25
CA TRP A 117 -1.50 -5.88 1.98
C TRP A 117 -0.59 -4.94 2.77
N THR A 118 -1.06 -3.72 3.06
CA THR A 118 -0.26 -2.66 3.71
C THR A 118 0.54 -3.13 4.94
N PRO A 119 -0.06 -3.74 5.98
CA PRO A 119 0.69 -4.20 7.15
C PRO A 119 1.71 -5.32 6.86
N ILE A 120 1.46 -6.12 5.83
CA ILE A 120 2.35 -7.20 5.37
C ILE A 120 3.58 -6.58 4.68
N LEU A 121 3.36 -5.69 3.71
CA LEU A 121 4.43 -4.97 3.01
C LEU A 121 5.30 -4.16 3.98
N ALA A 122 4.65 -3.50 4.95
CA ALA A 122 5.31 -2.78 6.01
C ALA A 122 6.22 -3.68 6.86
N THR A 123 5.80 -4.92 7.11
CA THR A 123 6.63 -5.89 7.84
C THR A 123 7.80 -6.37 7.01
N LEU A 124 7.56 -6.75 5.75
CA LEU A 124 8.61 -7.19 4.83
C LEU A 124 9.68 -6.10 4.63
N SER A 125 9.25 -4.83 4.60
CA SER A 125 10.14 -3.68 4.45
C SER A 125 10.73 -3.17 5.78
N ALA A 126 10.36 -3.76 6.94
CA ALA A 126 10.69 -3.24 8.27
C ALA A 126 10.40 -1.73 8.42
N SER A 127 9.22 -1.33 7.95
CA SER A 127 8.81 0.05 7.69
C SER A 127 7.52 0.38 8.42
N PRO A 128 7.36 1.59 8.98
CA PRO A 128 6.09 2.02 9.55
C PRO A 128 5.04 2.25 8.47
N PHE A 129 3.77 2.22 8.87
CA PHE A 129 2.68 2.48 7.94
C PHE A 129 1.50 3.25 8.55
N ILE A 130 0.73 3.87 7.65
CA ILE A 130 -0.65 4.26 7.88
C ILE A 130 -1.53 3.65 6.79
N ALA A 131 -2.65 3.05 7.18
CA ALA A 131 -3.67 2.54 6.27
C ALA A 131 -5.02 3.17 6.61
N ILE A 132 -5.75 3.62 5.60
CA ILE A 132 -7.12 4.14 5.76
C ILE A 132 -8.06 3.21 4.97
N PRO A 133 -8.61 2.16 5.61
CA PRO A 133 -9.45 1.20 4.92
C PRO A 133 -10.66 1.88 4.25
N CYS A 134 -10.97 1.47 3.02
CA CYS A 134 -12.12 1.98 2.28
C CYS A 134 -12.98 0.89 1.66
N CYS A 135 -12.35 0.02 0.87
CA CYS A 135 -13.03 -1.02 0.11
C CYS A 135 -12.67 -2.40 0.68
N SER A 136 -13.66 -3.28 0.73
CA SER A 136 -13.52 -4.57 1.36
C SER A 136 -13.13 -5.62 0.33
N HIS A 137 -11.83 -5.89 0.24
CA HIS A 137 -11.25 -6.92 -0.60
C HIS A 137 -10.38 -7.86 0.24
N ASP A 138 -10.26 -9.12 -0.18
CA ASP A 138 -9.30 -10.06 0.40
C ASP A 138 -7.90 -9.87 -0.20
N LEU A 139 -6.93 -10.66 0.26
CA LEU A 139 -5.56 -10.64 -0.26
C LEU A 139 -5.46 -11.13 -1.73
N GLY A 140 -6.50 -11.78 -2.26
CA GLY A 140 -6.64 -12.13 -3.68
C GLY A 140 -7.19 -11.00 -4.55
N GLY A 141 -7.64 -9.90 -3.94
CA GLY A 141 -8.28 -8.76 -4.62
C GLY A 141 -9.78 -8.97 -4.87
N ALA A 142 -10.38 -10.08 -4.43
CA ALA A 142 -11.80 -10.32 -4.59
C ALA A 142 -12.60 -9.57 -3.52
N LYS A 143 -13.85 -9.19 -3.84
CA LYS A 143 -14.75 -8.57 -2.86
C LYS A 143 -14.96 -9.51 -1.69
N TYR A 144 -14.67 -9.01 -0.50
CA TYR A 144 -14.69 -9.78 0.74
C TYR A 144 -15.63 -9.13 1.74
N ARG A 145 -16.26 -9.92 2.61
CA ARG A 145 -16.97 -9.40 3.79
C ARG A 145 -16.35 -9.99 5.04
N ALA A 146 -15.63 -9.14 5.77
CA ALA A 146 -15.07 -9.49 7.07
C ALA A 146 -16.15 -9.90 8.07
N ALA A 147 -15.81 -10.83 8.95
CA ALA A 147 -16.64 -11.18 10.09
C ALA A 147 -16.81 -9.99 11.04
N PRO A 148 -17.90 -9.94 11.84
CA PRO A 148 -18.12 -8.89 12.82
C PRO A 148 -16.90 -8.69 13.75
N PRO A 149 -16.65 -7.46 14.24
CA PRO A 149 -15.49 -7.18 15.08
C PRO A 149 -15.40 -8.07 16.31
N ARG A 150 -14.17 -8.40 16.73
CA ARG A 150 -13.91 -9.13 17.98
C ARG A 150 -14.46 -8.40 19.20
N ASP A 151 -14.33 -7.07 19.21
CA ASP A 151 -14.89 -6.20 20.25
C ASP A 151 -16.38 -5.97 20.00
N LYS A 152 -17.21 -6.63 20.82
CA LYS A 152 -18.68 -6.58 20.74
C LYS A 152 -19.26 -5.20 21.07
N THR A 153 -18.47 -4.26 21.58
CA THR A 153 -18.91 -2.88 21.80
C THR A 153 -18.90 -2.05 20.52
N LYS A 154 -18.15 -2.48 19.49
CA LYS A 154 -18.09 -1.82 18.19
C LYS A 154 -19.28 -2.21 17.32
N SER A 155 -19.66 -1.33 16.39
CA SER A 155 -20.73 -1.62 15.43
C SER A 155 -20.41 -2.86 14.59
N ALA A 156 -21.42 -3.69 14.31
CA ALA A 156 -21.30 -4.82 13.36
C ALA A 156 -21.42 -4.36 11.89
N SER A 157 -21.03 -3.12 11.59
CA SER A 157 -21.06 -2.57 10.23
C SER A 157 -19.96 -3.21 9.37
N ALA A 158 -20.16 -3.21 8.04
CA ALA A 158 -19.16 -3.72 7.11
C ALA A 158 -17.82 -2.99 7.22
N PHE A 159 -17.85 -1.67 7.48
CA PHE A 159 -16.64 -0.87 7.67
C PHE A 159 -15.91 -1.23 8.98
N SER A 160 -16.63 -1.29 10.09
CA SER A 160 -16.06 -1.68 11.39
C SER A 160 -15.45 -3.10 11.34
N SER A 161 -16.12 -4.01 10.64
CA SER A 161 -15.63 -5.37 10.39
C SER A 161 -14.34 -5.38 9.55
N LEU A 162 -14.29 -4.56 8.50
CA LEU A 162 -13.08 -4.37 7.68
C LEU A 162 -11.91 -3.82 8.51
N VAL A 163 -12.16 -2.80 9.33
CA VAL A 163 -11.15 -2.19 10.20
C VAL A 163 -10.61 -3.22 11.20
N ASP A 164 -11.46 -4.00 11.87
CA ASP A 164 -11.02 -5.07 12.78
C ASP A 164 -10.24 -6.16 12.03
N TRP A 165 -10.68 -6.55 10.83
CA TRP A 165 -9.98 -7.55 10.03
C TRP A 165 -8.58 -7.11 9.61
N VAL A 166 -8.41 -5.88 9.11
CA VAL A 166 -7.08 -5.34 8.76
C VAL A 166 -6.21 -5.14 10.01
N SER A 167 -6.82 -4.74 11.14
CA SER A 167 -6.10 -4.64 12.42
C SER A 167 -5.56 -6.00 12.85
N ARG A 168 -6.31 -7.09 12.66
CA ARG A 168 -5.84 -8.45 12.97
C ARG A 168 -4.68 -8.86 12.08
N ILE A 169 -4.72 -8.55 10.79
CA ILE A 169 -3.58 -8.80 9.89
C ILE A 169 -2.35 -8.06 10.40
N ALA A 170 -2.51 -6.80 10.81
CA ALA A 170 -1.42 -5.99 11.35
C ALA A 170 -0.88 -6.52 12.70
N GLU A 171 -1.75 -6.97 13.60
CA GLU A 171 -1.35 -7.63 14.86
C GLU A 171 -0.55 -8.91 14.60
N ASP A 172 -1.02 -9.78 13.70
CA ASP A 172 -0.31 -11.00 13.29
C ASP A 172 1.02 -10.68 12.60
N CYS A 173 1.10 -9.54 11.91
CA CYS A 173 2.33 -9.00 11.34
C CYS A 173 3.30 -8.44 12.41
N GLY A 174 2.99 -8.54 13.71
CA GLY A 174 3.84 -8.12 14.81
C GLY A 174 3.79 -6.61 15.09
N TRP A 175 2.70 -5.93 14.70
CA TRP A 175 2.50 -4.51 14.99
C TRP A 175 1.68 -4.31 16.27
N GLN A 176 2.06 -3.30 17.05
CA GLN A 176 1.14 -2.67 17.98
C GLN A 176 0.26 -1.72 17.16
N VAL A 177 -0.96 -2.14 16.86
CA VAL A 177 -1.88 -1.38 16.03
C VAL A 177 -2.45 -0.21 16.81
N GLU A 178 -2.23 0.99 16.31
CA GLU A 178 -2.86 2.21 16.78
C GLU A 178 -4.01 2.60 15.85
N THR A 179 -5.02 3.28 16.39
CA THR A 179 -6.20 3.71 15.63
C THR A 179 -6.42 5.19 15.83
N GLU A 180 -6.60 5.92 14.73
CA GLU A 180 -6.91 7.35 14.73
C GLU A 180 -8.21 7.62 13.99
N MET A 181 -9.06 8.50 14.54
CA MET A 181 -10.33 8.89 13.93
C MET A 181 -10.16 10.19 13.17
N LEU A 182 -10.06 10.08 11.84
CA LEU A 182 -9.85 11.19 10.94
C LEU A 182 -11.05 12.13 10.91
N ARG A 183 -10.76 13.44 10.87
CA ARG A 183 -11.76 14.50 10.70
C ARG A 183 -12.07 14.72 9.23
N ILE A 184 -12.63 13.72 8.57
CA ILE A 184 -13.01 13.76 7.16
C ILE A 184 -14.54 13.59 6.99
N PRO A 185 -15.14 14.15 5.93
CA PRO A 185 -16.56 13.99 5.64
C PRO A 185 -16.86 12.61 5.01
N SER A 186 -16.48 11.53 5.69
CA SER A 186 -16.68 10.15 5.25
C SER A 186 -16.93 9.24 6.45
N THR A 187 -17.71 8.17 6.26
CA THR A 187 -17.87 7.11 7.26
C THR A 187 -16.65 6.19 7.33
N ARG A 188 -15.76 6.26 6.33
CA ARG A 188 -14.49 5.53 6.26
C ARG A 188 -13.37 6.37 6.86
N ASN A 189 -13.53 6.77 8.12
CA ASN A 189 -12.68 7.75 8.78
C ASN A 189 -11.74 7.17 9.84
N THR A 190 -11.55 5.85 9.85
CA THR A 190 -10.61 5.21 10.76
C THR A 190 -9.28 4.95 10.06
N ALA A 191 -8.19 5.48 10.59
CA ALA A 191 -6.84 5.16 10.18
C ALA A 191 -6.22 4.14 11.14
N LEU A 192 -5.50 3.17 10.57
CA LEU A 192 -4.69 2.20 11.29
C LEU A 192 -3.22 2.59 11.14
N LEU A 193 -2.48 2.64 12.25
CA LEU A 193 -1.06 2.98 12.26
C LEU A 193 -0.24 1.84 12.85
N GLY A 194 0.87 1.52 12.18
CA GLY A 194 1.90 0.62 12.71
C GLY A 194 3.23 1.36 12.78
N ARG A 195 3.65 1.74 13.98
CA ARG A 195 4.93 2.42 14.23
C ARG A 195 5.77 1.77 15.33
N THR A 196 5.15 0.93 16.14
CA THR A 196 5.78 0.16 17.22
C THR A 196 5.55 -1.32 16.95
N ARG A 197 6.59 -2.13 17.13
CA ARG A 197 6.52 -3.58 16.95
C ARG A 197 6.34 -4.30 18.28
N THR A 198 5.44 -5.28 18.31
CA THR A 198 5.33 -6.25 19.39
C THR A 198 6.28 -7.43 19.17
N THR A 199 6.55 -7.76 17.91
CA THR A 199 7.46 -8.84 17.48
C THR A 199 8.41 -8.33 16.39
N PRO A 200 9.72 -8.60 16.47
CA PRO A 200 10.69 -8.22 15.44
C PRO A 200 10.28 -8.70 14.04
N ALA A 201 10.49 -7.87 13.01
CA ALA A 201 10.07 -8.18 11.63
C ALA A 201 10.67 -9.49 11.11
N ALA A 202 11.93 -9.79 11.47
CA ALA A 202 12.62 -11.00 11.07
C ALA A 202 12.01 -12.30 11.63
N GLU A 203 11.18 -12.22 12.68
CA GLU A 203 10.51 -13.38 13.29
C GLU A 203 9.12 -13.63 12.68
N ILE A 204 8.64 -12.75 11.79
CA ILE A 204 7.32 -12.85 11.20
C ILE A 204 7.37 -13.68 9.91
N ASN A 205 6.58 -14.76 9.86
CA ASN A 205 6.36 -15.53 8.64
C ASN A 205 5.20 -14.94 7.84
N ALA A 206 5.52 -14.04 6.90
CA ALA A 206 4.50 -13.36 6.08
C ALA A 206 3.67 -14.33 5.21
N ARG A 207 4.25 -15.44 4.74
CA ARG A 207 3.52 -16.45 3.95
C ARG A 207 2.45 -17.15 4.79
N GLN A 208 2.79 -17.55 6.02
CA GLN A 208 1.82 -18.14 6.95
C GLN A 208 0.65 -17.18 7.27
N ILE A 209 0.93 -15.87 7.36
CA ILE A 209 -0.12 -14.85 7.54
C ILE A 209 -1.01 -14.81 6.30
N VAL A 210 -0.43 -14.69 5.11
CA VAL A 210 -1.18 -14.69 3.85
C VAL A 210 -2.09 -15.92 3.75
N ASP A 211 -1.57 -17.11 4.04
CA ASP A 211 -2.35 -18.36 4.02
C ASP A 211 -3.49 -18.35 5.05
N LYS A 212 -3.21 -17.87 6.28
CA LYS A 212 -4.22 -17.71 7.34
C LYS A 212 -5.39 -16.82 6.92
N TYR A 213 -5.14 -15.84 6.06
CA TYR A 213 -6.11 -14.86 5.60
C TYR A 213 -6.73 -15.16 4.23
N GLY A 214 -6.61 -16.40 3.74
CA GLY A 214 -7.29 -16.89 2.54
C GLY A 214 -6.41 -16.95 1.29
N GLY A 215 -5.12 -16.65 1.41
CA GLY A 215 -4.17 -16.72 0.30
C GLY A 215 -4.36 -15.63 -0.74
N THR A 216 -3.73 -15.82 -1.90
CA THR A 216 -3.61 -14.82 -2.98
C THR A 216 -4.22 -15.29 -4.29
N ALA A 217 -5.13 -16.27 -4.23
CA ALA A 217 -5.71 -16.90 -5.40
C ALA A 217 -6.32 -15.85 -6.35
N GLY A 218 -5.85 -15.84 -7.60
CA GLY A 218 -6.28 -14.89 -8.64
C GLY A 218 -5.55 -13.54 -8.64
N TYR A 219 -4.77 -13.20 -7.60
CA TYR A 219 -4.09 -11.91 -7.51
C TYR A 219 -3.07 -11.71 -8.64
N TYR A 220 -2.20 -12.70 -8.89
CA TYR A 220 -1.23 -12.65 -9.98
C TYR A 220 -1.88 -12.34 -11.33
N LYS A 221 -2.88 -13.15 -11.72
CA LYS A 221 -3.59 -12.97 -12.98
C LYS A 221 -4.25 -11.59 -13.08
N ASN A 222 -4.83 -11.09 -11.97
CA ASN A 222 -5.42 -9.77 -11.92
C ASN A 222 -4.35 -8.66 -12.08
N ALA A 223 -3.20 -8.79 -11.43
CA ALA A 223 -2.09 -7.85 -11.54
C ALA A 223 -1.57 -7.77 -12.98
N ILE A 224 -1.32 -8.91 -13.63
CA ILE A 224 -0.91 -8.96 -15.06
C ILE A 224 -1.99 -8.40 -15.99
N ASN A 225 -3.28 -8.61 -15.69
CA ASN A 225 -4.33 -7.99 -16.49
C ASN A 225 -4.36 -6.46 -16.33
N LEU A 226 -4.00 -5.94 -15.16
CA LEU A 226 -3.95 -4.49 -14.90
C LEU A 226 -2.82 -3.80 -15.67
N THR A 227 -1.65 -4.43 -15.84
CA THR A 227 -0.53 -3.88 -16.63
C THR A 227 -0.94 -3.68 -18.10
N ARG A 228 -1.72 -4.63 -18.64
CA ARG A 228 -2.24 -4.63 -20.02
C ARG A 228 -3.46 -3.75 -20.23
N SER A 229 -4.18 -3.41 -19.16
CA SER A 229 -5.38 -2.59 -19.27
C SER A 229 -5.02 -1.15 -19.64
N LYS A 230 -5.49 -0.69 -20.81
CA LYS A 230 -5.42 0.74 -21.15
C LYS A 230 -6.29 1.52 -20.16
N ALA A 231 -5.84 2.71 -19.76
CA ALA A 231 -6.62 3.63 -18.94
C ALA A 231 -8.01 3.82 -19.56
N ARG A 232 -9.05 3.28 -18.89
CA ARG A 232 -10.43 3.65 -19.22
C ARG A 232 -10.58 5.10 -18.83
N GLY A 233 -10.67 5.98 -19.82
CA GLY A 233 -10.78 7.42 -19.63
C GLY A 233 -11.94 7.74 -18.69
N HIS A 234 -11.61 8.27 -17.51
CA HIS A 234 -12.51 9.04 -16.66
C HIS A 234 -12.03 10.48 -16.68
#